data_AF-A0A8T0VXP0-F1
#
_entry.id   AF-A0A8T0VXP0-F1
#
_cell.length_a   1.000
_cell.length_b   1.000
_cell.length_c   1.000
_cell.angle_alpha   90.00
_cell.angle_beta   90.00
_cell.angle_gamma   90.00
#
_symmetry.space_group_name_H-M   'P 1'
#
loop_
_entity.id
_entity.type
_entity.pdbx_description
1 polymer ?
#
loop_
_entity_poly.entity_id
_entity_poly.type
_entity_poly.pdbx_seq_one_letter_code
_entity_poly.pdbx_strand_id
1 'polypeptide(L)'
;MIKNAVASLMVRLHLLPPPRAAPASTYHHHQRALRLPRPSSASLRPAAASMSTTAEQAVADQKRALRTEVRRALKALSPDQRASEDLAIQTTILNSSWFKASKRLCAYISCYQLREVDTSKILAECLPSSPGQEELAKDLYVPRVEDKNRNMRMLKITTMDDLVKNSMNILEPSPVDASGNDREDVLSASSPVDLFLLPGQAFDRTGRRLGRGGGYYDTFLLKYQELAKEKGWNQPLLASGIIPISPAALERM
;
A
#
# COMPACT_ATOMS: atom_id res chain seq x y z
N MET A 1 -8.98 -26.02 -30.41
CA MET A 1 -8.99 -26.61 -29.05
C MET A 1 -7.89 -25.96 -28.23
N ILE A 2 -8.32 -25.14 -27.27
CA ILE A 2 -7.59 -24.59 -26.10
C ILE A 2 -6.18 -24.06 -26.36
N LYS A 3 -6.09 -22.81 -26.80
CA LYS A 3 -4.94 -21.93 -26.61
C LYS A 3 -5.42 -20.76 -25.76
N ASN A 4 -4.99 -20.69 -24.51
CA ASN A 4 -4.86 -19.47 -23.70
C ASN A 4 -4.24 -19.84 -22.35
N ALA A 5 -2.95 -20.16 -22.40
CA ALA A 5 -2.07 -20.18 -21.25
C ALA A 5 -1.29 -18.86 -21.26
N VAL A 6 -1.73 -17.87 -20.49
CA VAL A 6 -0.91 -16.71 -20.13
C VAL A 6 -1.13 -16.43 -18.65
N ALA A 7 -0.53 -17.30 -17.83
CA ALA A 7 -0.34 -17.04 -16.42
C ALA A 7 0.74 -15.95 -16.29
N SER A 8 0.35 -14.71 -16.00
CA SER A 8 1.31 -13.68 -15.60
C SER A 8 1.60 -13.81 -14.11
N LEU A 9 2.37 -14.83 -13.77
CA LEU A 9 3.04 -14.99 -12.48
C LEU A 9 4.14 -13.92 -12.36
N MET A 10 3.99 -12.95 -11.45
CA MET A 10 5.11 -12.12 -10.99
C MET A 10 5.05 -11.96 -9.47
N VAL A 11 5.43 -13.02 -8.76
CA VAL A 11 6.00 -12.87 -7.40
C VAL A 11 7.51 -12.99 -7.58
N ARG A 12 8.21 -11.85 -7.56
CA ARG A 12 9.66 -11.83 -7.48
C ARG A 12 10.04 -11.08 -6.20
N LEU A 13 10.47 -11.85 -5.21
CA LEU A 13 11.06 -11.42 -3.95
C LEU A 13 12.16 -10.38 -4.24
N HIS A 14 11.94 -9.13 -3.84
CA HIS A 14 13.00 -8.12 -3.81
C HIS A 14 13.06 -7.53 -2.41
N LEU A 15 14.15 -7.85 -1.72
CA LEU A 15 14.62 -7.10 -0.56
C LEU A 15 14.99 -5.70 -1.08
N LEU A 16 14.26 -4.67 -0.62
CA LEU A 16 14.65 -3.28 -0.87
C LEU A 16 15.89 -2.96 -0.02
N PRO A 17 17.03 -2.48 -0.59
CA PRO A 17 18.11 -1.95 0.21
C PRO A 17 17.72 -0.57 0.79
N PRO A 18 18.22 -0.20 2.00
CA PRO A 18 17.90 1.08 2.61
C PRO A 18 18.53 2.26 1.84
N PRO A 19 17.94 3.46 1.92
CA PRO A 19 18.49 4.66 1.30
C PRO A 19 19.86 5.00 1.91
N ARG A 20 20.84 5.24 1.04
CA ARG A 20 22.21 5.63 1.38
C ARG A 20 22.19 7.02 2.03
N ALA A 21 22.64 7.12 3.29
CA ALA A 21 22.84 8.40 3.95
C ALA A 21 23.94 9.20 3.25
N ALA A 22 23.68 10.47 2.96
CA ALA A 22 24.70 11.42 2.53
C ALA A 22 25.62 11.79 3.72
N PRO A 23 26.93 12.00 3.51
CA PRO A 23 27.86 12.26 4.59
C PRO A 23 27.67 13.66 5.19
N ALA A 24 27.84 13.73 6.50
CA ALA A 24 27.81 14.95 7.30
C ALA A 24 29.00 15.86 6.93
N SER A 25 28.72 17.15 6.69
CA SER A 25 29.75 18.18 6.55
C SER A 25 29.95 18.89 7.89
N THR A 26 31.17 18.81 8.39
CA THR A 26 31.69 19.46 9.60
C THR A 26 31.68 20.99 9.48
N TYR A 27 31.03 21.67 10.42
CA TYR A 27 31.13 23.13 10.59
C TYR A 27 32.32 23.47 11.50
N HIS A 28 33.29 24.23 10.97
CA HIS A 28 34.30 24.91 11.76
C HIS A 28 33.86 26.36 12.05
N HIS A 29 33.91 26.74 13.32
CA HIS A 29 33.78 28.11 13.79
C HIS A 29 35.04 28.93 13.42
N HIS A 30 34.85 30.08 12.76
CA HIS A 30 35.74 31.22 12.96
C HIS A 30 34.98 32.54 12.79
N GLN A 31 35.03 33.36 13.84
CA GLN A 31 34.63 34.76 13.86
C GLN A 31 35.65 35.61 13.09
N ARG A 32 35.18 36.50 12.21
CA ARG A 32 35.77 37.83 12.05
C ARG A 32 34.81 38.77 11.31
N ALA A 33 34.53 39.91 11.93
CA ALA A 33 33.74 40.99 11.36
C ALA A 33 34.63 41.88 10.47
N LEU A 34 34.19 42.15 9.23
CA LEU A 34 34.57 43.33 8.45
C LEU A 34 33.41 43.73 7.52
N ARG A 35 33.08 45.03 7.53
CA ARG A 35 32.06 45.68 6.69
C ARG A 35 32.46 45.66 5.22
N LEU A 36 31.48 45.53 4.32
CA LEU A 36 31.59 45.86 2.90
C LEU A 36 30.37 46.69 2.43
N PRO A 37 30.53 47.54 1.39
CA PRO A 37 29.47 48.39 0.88
C PRO A 37 28.52 47.64 -0.07
N ARG A 38 27.28 48.13 -0.17
CA ARG A 38 26.24 47.63 -1.09
C ARG A 38 26.70 47.72 -2.56
N PRO A 39 26.49 46.65 -3.34
CA PRO A 39 26.17 46.78 -4.75
C PRO A 39 24.70 46.42 -4.99
N SER A 40 24.04 47.28 -5.77
CA SER A 40 22.87 46.96 -6.56
C SER A 40 23.11 45.66 -7.33
N SER A 41 22.26 44.65 -7.11
CA SER A 41 22.15 43.50 -8.01
C SER A 41 20.68 43.24 -8.28
N ALA A 42 20.33 43.35 -9.57
CA ALA A 42 19.07 42.90 -10.10
C ALA A 42 18.87 41.43 -9.70
N SER A 43 17.68 41.15 -9.16
CA SER A 43 17.24 39.82 -8.77
C SER A 43 17.23 38.90 -10.00
N LEU A 44 18.26 38.07 -10.14
CA LEU A 44 18.25 36.91 -11.00
C LEU A 44 18.31 35.67 -10.10
N ARG A 45 17.13 35.12 -9.77
CA ARG A 45 16.89 33.69 -9.49
C ARG A 45 15.38 33.42 -9.25
N PRO A 46 14.85 32.19 -9.48
CA PRO A 46 15.54 30.97 -9.95
C PRO A 46 14.75 30.15 -11.00
N ALA A 47 15.33 29.93 -12.19
CA ALA A 47 14.81 28.93 -13.14
C ALA A 47 14.82 27.48 -12.58
N ALA A 48 15.68 27.18 -11.59
CA ALA A 48 15.79 25.84 -11.00
C ALA A 48 14.58 25.46 -10.12
N ALA A 49 13.96 26.42 -9.42
CA ALA A 49 12.78 26.14 -8.59
C ALA A 49 11.52 25.96 -9.44
N SER A 50 11.39 26.68 -10.56
CA SER A 50 10.26 26.51 -11.48
C SER A 50 10.33 25.22 -12.31
N MET A 51 11.53 24.68 -12.53
CA MET A 51 11.72 23.39 -13.21
C MET A 51 11.30 22.19 -12.33
N SER A 52 11.56 22.24 -11.02
CA SER A 52 11.14 21.20 -10.06
C SER A 52 9.61 21.07 -10.00
N THR A 53 8.92 22.21 -9.90
CA THR A 53 7.44 22.23 -9.83
C THR A 53 6.79 21.79 -11.13
N THR A 54 7.39 22.12 -12.29
CA THR A 54 6.89 21.67 -13.61
C THR A 54 7.03 20.16 -13.77
N ALA A 55 8.16 19.57 -13.35
CA ALA A 55 8.39 18.13 -13.44
C ALA A 55 7.48 17.35 -12.48
N GLU A 56 7.32 17.81 -11.23
CA GLU A 56 6.41 17.21 -10.25
C GLU A 56 4.95 17.26 -10.72
N GLN A 57 4.54 18.39 -11.30
CA GLN A 57 3.21 18.55 -11.88
C GLN A 57 3.00 17.60 -13.07
N ALA A 58 4.00 17.47 -13.96
CA ALA A 58 3.94 16.53 -15.08
C ALA A 58 3.78 15.08 -14.60
N VAL A 59 4.50 14.67 -13.56
CA VAL A 59 4.35 13.33 -12.96
C VAL A 59 2.96 13.16 -12.32
N ALA A 60 2.45 14.19 -11.64
CA ALA A 60 1.10 14.15 -11.05
C ALA A 60 0.02 14.00 -12.13
N ASP A 61 0.17 14.68 -13.26
CA ASP A 61 -0.73 14.63 -14.40
C ASP A 61 -0.68 13.27 -15.11
N GLN A 62 0.51 12.70 -15.32
CA GLN A 62 0.68 11.35 -15.84
C GLN A 62 0.00 10.31 -14.94
N LYS A 63 0.22 10.39 -13.62
CA LYS A 63 -0.48 9.52 -12.66
C LYS A 63 -1.99 9.70 -12.74
N ARG A 64 -2.50 10.93 -12.87
CA ARG A 64 -3.94 11.20 -13.02
C ARG A 64 -4.51 10.58 -14.30
N ALA A 65 -3.83 10.74 -15.43
CA ALA A 65 -4.22 10.15 -16.70
C ALA A 65 -4.28 8.62 -16.61
N LEU A 66 -3.25 8.00 -16.04
CA LEU A 66 -3.20 6.55 -15.88
C LEU A 66 -4.30 6.02 -14.95
N ARG A 67 -4.60 6.71 -13.83
CA ARG A 67 -5.74 6.33 -12.97
C ARG A 67 -7.07 6.35 -13.72
N THR A 68 -7.26 7.31 -14.62
CA THR A 68 -8.47 7.40 -15.45
C THR A 68 -8.54 6.25 -16.44
N GLU A 69 -7.42 5.93 -17.09
CA GLU A 69 -7.33 4.82 -18.04
C GLU A 69 -7.63 3.47 -17.39
N VAL A 70 -6.98 3.17 -16.26
CA VAL A 70 -7.20 1.94 -15.49
C VAL A 70 -8.66 1.83 -15.05
N ARG A 71 -9.23 2.91 -14.52
CA ARG A 71 -10.64 2.92 -14.10
C ARG A 71 -11.59 2.66 -15.25
N ARG A 72 -11.29 3.18 -16.45
CA ARG A 72 -12.07 2.90 -17.66
C ARG A 72 -11.97 1.43 -18.06
N ALA A 73 -10.77 0.85 -18.05
CA ALA A 73 -10.57 -0.57 -18.36
C ALA A 73 -11.32 -1.48 -17.37
N LEU A 74 -11.19 -1.23 -16.06
CA LEU A 74 -11.92 -1.98 -15.02
C LEU A 74 -13.44 -1.78 -15.10
N LYS A 75 -13.92 -0.67 -15.65
CA LYS A 75 -15.35 -0.42 -15.93
C LYS A 75 -15.88 -1.22 -17.11
N ALA A 76 -15.03 -1.56 -18.07
CA ALA A 76 -15.40 -2.30 -19.26
C ALA A 76 -15.50 -3.82 -19.04
N LEU A 77 -14.98 -4.33 -17.92
CA LEU A 77 -15.13 -5.74 -17.55
C LEU A 77 -16.59 -6.07 -17.24
N SER A 78 -17.09 -7.16 -17.82
CA SER A 78 -18.36 -7.74 -17.42
C SER A 78 -18.28 -8.28 -15.97
N PRO A 79 -19.43 -8.43 -15.28
CA PRO A 79 -19.46 -9.03 -13.95
C PRO A 79 -18.80 -10.41 -13.89
N ASP A 80 -19.03 -11.26 -14.90
CA ASP A 80 -18.49 -12.63 -14.93
C ASP A 80 -16.97 -12.65 -15.14
N GLN A 81 -16.47 -11.81 -16.07
CA GLN A 81 -15.02 -11.65 -16.24
C GLN A 81 -14.38 -11.16 -14.95
N ARG A 82 -15.01 -10.17 -14.30
CA ARG A 82 -14.51 -9.61 -13.05
C ARG A 82 -14.46 -10.66 -11.94
N ALA A 83 -15.54 -11.43 -11.77
CA ALA A 83 -15.60 -12.50 -10.77
C ALA A 83 -14.58 -13.62 -11.05
N SER A 84 -14.38 -13.98 -12.32
CA SER A 84 -13.38 -14.97 -12.73
C SER A 84 -11.96 -14.51 -12.40
N GLU A 85 -11.62 -13.26 -12.69
CA GLU A 85 -10.31 -12.68 -12.39
C GLU A 85 -10.08 -12.58 -10.87
N ASP A 86 -11.07 -12.09 -10.12
CA ASP A 86 -11.03 -12.04 -8.66
C ASP A 86 -10.79 -13.43 -8.05
N LEU A 87 -11.48 -14.46 -8.56
CA LEU A 87 -11.30 -15.84 -8.09
C LEU A 87 -9.91 -16.38 -8.42
N ALA A 88 -9.41 -16.14 -9.63
CA ALA A 88 -8.09 -16.60 -10.06
C ALA A 88 -6.97 -15.98 -9.20
N ILE A 89 -7.08 -14.69 -8.90
CA ILE A 89 -6.14 -13.96 -8.06
C ILE A 89 -6.17 -14.49 -6.63
N GLN A 90 -7.35 -14.61 -6.02
CA GLN A 90 -7.49 -15.14 -4.66
C GLN A 90 -6.94 -16.56 -4.57
N THR A 91 -7.26 -17.43 -5.53
CA THR A 91 -6.75 -18.82 -5.59
C THR A 91 -5.22 -18.86 -5.68
N THR A 92 -4.62 -17.97 -6.46
CA THR A 92 -3.17 -17.88 -6.61
C THR A 92 -2.50 -17.48 -5.29
N ILE A 93 -3.04 -16.47 -4.61
CA ILE A 93 -2.52 -15.98 -3.32
C ILE A 93 -2.64 -17.09 -2.27
N LEU A 94 -3.82 -17.68 -2.11
CA LEU A 94 -4.10 -18.75 -1.14
C LEU A 94 -3.19 -19.96 -1.32
N ASN A 95 -2.87 -20.32 -2.57
CA ASN A 95 -2.02 -21.48 -2.86
C ASN A 95 -0.52 -21.22 -2.73
N SER A 96 -0.11 -19.96 -2.63
CA SER A 96 1.30 -19.61 -2.57
C SER A 96 1.97 -20.04 -1.26
N SER A 97 3.25 -20.41 -1.33
CA SER A 97 4.02 -20.81 -0.15
C SER A 97 4.20 -19.67 0.84
N TRP A 98 4.38 -18.44 0.35
CA TRP A 98 4.57 -17.26 1.20
C TRP A 98 3.30 -16.92 2.00
N PHE A 99 2.10 -17.01 1.41
CA PHE A 99 0.85 -16.79 2.13
C PHE A 99 0.63 -17.87 3.20
N LYS A 100 0.87 -19.13 2.83
CA LYS A 100 0.75 -20.27 3.76
C LYS A 100 1.69 -20.14 4.95
N ALA A 101 2.91 -19.65 4.72
CA ALA A 101 3.91 -19.45 5.77
C ALA A 101 3.66 -18.21 6.67
N SER A 102 2.93 -17.20 6.19
CA SER A 102 2.63 -15.99 6.98
C SER A 102 1.72 -16.30 8.17
N LYS A 103 2.03 -15.72 9.32
CA LYS A 103 1.20 -15.77 10.54
C LYS A 103 0.52 -14.45 10.83
N ARG A 104 1.21 -13.34 10.53
CA ARG A 104 0.71 -11.97 10.75
C ARG A 104 0.60 -11.26 9.41
N LEU A 105 -0.59 -10.82 9.02
CA LEU A 105 -0.81 -10.16 7.75
C LEU A 105 -1.73 -8.95 7.82
N CYS A 106 -1.38 -7.94 7.04
CA CYS A 106 -2.24 -6.80 6.77
C CYS A 106 -2.93 -7.02 5.42
N ALA A 107 -4.25 -6.86 5.38
CA ALA A 107 -5.01 -6.89 4.14
C ALA A 107 -6.05 -5.77 4.10
N TYR A 108 -6.38 -5.29 2.91
CA TYR A 108 -7.48 -4.35 2.74
C TYR A 108 -8.82 -5.08 2.71
N ILE A 109 -9.88 -4.40 3.14
CA ILE A 109 -11.25 -4.85 2.85
C ILE A 109 -11.62 -4.34 1.46
N SER A 110 -11.80 -5.25 0.52
CA SER A 110 -12.12 -4.90 -0.86
C SER A 110 -13.46 -4.18 -0.96
N CYS A 111 -13.45 -3.01 -1.62
CA CYS A 111 -14.67 -2.25 -1.88
C CYS A 111 -15.05 -2.33 -3.36
N TYR A 112 -16.21 -2.92 -3.65
CA TYR A 112 -16.71 -3.10 -5.01
C TYR A 112 -16.82 -1.76 -5.78
N GLN A 113 -17.28 -0.70 -5.12
CA GLN A 113 -17.39 0.65 -5.69
C GLN A 113 -16.02 1.22 -6.11
N LEU A 114 -14.95 0.83 -5.41
CA LEU A 114 -13.59 1.23 -5.74
C LEU A 114 -12.97 0.40 -6.86
N ARG A 115 -13.64 -0.69 -7.27
CA ARG A 115 -13.19 -1.67 -8.26
C ARG A 115 -11.85 -2.33 -7.90
N GLU A 116 -11.59 -2.48 -6.61
CA GLU A 116 -10.46 -3.25 -6.10
C GLU A 116 -10.72 -4.74 -6.25
N VAL A 117 -9.68 -5.56 -6.36
CA VAL A 117 -9.81 -7.01 -6.39
C VAL A 117 -10.53 -7.51 -5.14
N ASP A 118 -11.43 -8.47 -5.30
CA ASP A 118 -12.08 -9.08 -4.14
C ASP A 118 -11.06 -9.85 -3.28
N THR A 119 -11.15 -9.67 -1.97
CA THR A 119 -10.26 -10.30 -0.98
C THR A 119 -11.01 -11.22 -0.02
N SER A 120 -12.33 -11.37 -0.18
CA SER A 120 -13.21 -12.06 0.76
C SER A 120 -12.73 -13.46 1.17
N LYS A 121 -12.25 -14.28 0.22
CA LYS A 121 -11.76 -15.64 0.50
C LYS A 121 -10.42 -15.63 1.23
N ILE A 122 -9.55 -14.66 0.93
CA ILE A 122 -8.27 -14.50 1.63
C ILE A 122 -8.51 -14.14 3.09
N LEU A 123 -9.42 -13.19 3.35
CA LEU A 123 -9.76 -12.79 4.72
C LEU A 123 -10.40 -13.96 5.48
N ALA A 124 -11.32 -14.70 4.85
CA ALA A 124 -11.96 -15.86 5.45
C ALA A 124 -10.96 -16.97 5.83
N GLU A 125 -9.94 -17.22 5.00
CA GLU A 125 -8.89 -18.20 5.31
C GLU A 125 -8.00 -17.78 6.50
N CYS A 126 -7.92 -16.48 6.78
CA CYS A 126 -7.11 -15.98 7.89
C CYS A 126 -7.86 -16.04 9.23
N LEU A 127 -9.18 -15.93 9.20
CA LEU A 127 -10.03 -15.88 10.39
C LEU A 127 -10.47 -17.28 10.83
N PRO A 128 -10.71 -17.50 12.13
CA PRO A 128 -11.23 -18.78 12.60
C PRO A 128 -12.61 -19.05 11.98
N SER A 129 -12.75 -20.21 11.33
CA SER A 129 -14.00 -20.60 10.67
C SER A 129 -15.05 -21.16 11.64
N SER A 130 -14.64 -21.52 12.86
CA SER A 130 -15.50 -22.06 13.91
C SER A 130 -14.83 -21.88 15.29
N PRO A 131 -15.61 -21.84 16.39
CA PRO A 131 -15.05 -21.82 17.74
C PRO A 131 -14.10 -23.01 17.97
N GLY A 132 -12.94 -22.77 18.58
CA GLY A 132 -11.93 -23.82 18.85
C GLY A 132 -10.88 -24.00 17.76
N GLN A 133 -10.86 -23.16 16.71
CA GLN A 133 -9.82 -23.16 15.66
C GLN A 133 -8.88 -21.95 15.73
N GLU A 134 -8.84 -21.24 16.86
CA GLU A 134 -8.07 -20.01 17.04
C GLU A 134 -6.57 -20.24 16.80
N GLU A 135 -6.05 -21.42 17.15
CA GLU A 135 -4.64 -21.80 16.96
C GLU A 135 -4.24 -21.96 15.47
N LEU A 136 -5.21 -22.16 14.57
CA LEU A 136 -4.97 -22.26 13.13
C LEU A 136 -5.16 -20.92 12.40
N ALA A 137 -5.75 -19.94 13.08
CA ALA A 137 -5.99 -18.62 12.52
C ALA A 137 -4.69 -17.83 12.35
N LYS A 138 -4.70 -16.91 11.40
CA LYS A 138 -3.65 -15.92 11.20
C LYS A 138 -4.08 -14.61 11.87
N ASP A 139 -3.11 -13.84 12.38
CA ASP A 139 -3.39 -12.48 12.84
C ASP A 139 -3.66 -11.60 11.62
N LEU A 140 -4.93 -11.22 11.45
CA LEU A 140 -5.40 -10.39 10.35
C LEU A 140 -5.62 -8.95 10.82
N TYR A 141 -4.89 -8.02 10.20
CA TYR A 141 -5.02 -6.58 10.42
C TYR A 141 -5.62 -5.90 9.20
N VAL A 142 -6.57 -5.00 9.42
CA VAL A 142 -7.29 -4.31 8.33
C VAL A 142 -7.30 -2.80 8.55
N PRO A 143 -7.35 -1.99 7.47
CA PRO A 143 -7.14 -0.55 7.57
C PRO A 143 -8.32 0.16 8.20
N ARG A 144 -8.01 1.10 9.10
CA ARG A 144 -8.92 2.13 9.60
C ARG A 144 -8.36 3.50 9.27
N VAL A 145 -9.14 4.33 8.58
CA VAL A 145 -8.74 5.71 8.26
C VAL A 145 -9.19 6.62 9.39
N GLU A 146 -8.24 7.28 10.04
CA GLU A 146 -8.52 8.15 11.19
C GLU A 146 -8.91 9.56 10.72
N ASP A 147 -8.25 10.09 9.70
CA ASP A 147 -8.48 11.46 9.24
C ASP A 147 -8.04 11.72 7.80
N LYS A 148 -8.26 12.96 7.33
CA LYS A 148 -7.84 13.44 6.01
C LYS A 148 -6.34 13.76 5.91
N ASN A 149 -5.61 13.75 7.03
CA ASN A 149 -4.17 13.99 7.09
C ASN A 149 -3.35 12.73 6.78
N ARG A 150 -4.02 11.68 6.29
CA ARG A 150 -3.43 10.39 5.91
C ARG A 150 -3.03 9.54 7.11
N ASN A 151 -3.64 9.79 8.27
CA ASN A 151 -3.50 8.90 9.41
C ASN A 151 -4.39 7.66 9.18
N MET A 152 -3.74 6.51 9.19
CA MET A 152 -4.36 5.20 9.02
C MET A 152 -3.76 4.28 10.07
N ARG A 153 -4.59 3.48 10.72
CA ARG A 153 -4.19 2.38 11.59
C ARG A 153 -4.45 1.05 10.88
N MET A 154 -3.74 0.00 11.25
CA MET A 154 -4.03 -1.37 10.84
C MET A 154 -4.40 -2.13 12.10
N LEU A 155 -5.70 -2.39 12.28
CA LEU A 155 -6.23 -2.96 13.52
C LEU A 155 -6.56 -4.43 13.35
N LYS A 156 -6.24 -5.23 14.38
CA LYS A 156 -6.55 -6.65 14.41
C LYS A 156 -8.06 -6.89 14.45
N ILE A 157 -8.52 -7.83 13.63
CA ILE A 157 -9.88 -8.35 13.68
C ILE A 157 -9.86 -9.84 14.00
N THR A 158 -10.90 -10.33 14.66
CA THR A 158 -11.10 -11.74 14.99
C THR A 158 -12.29 -12.33 14.26
N THR A 159 -13.19 -11.48 13.74
CA THR A 159 -14.34 -11.86 12.92
C THR A 159 -14.67 -10.76 11.91
N MET A 160 -15.40 -11.10 10.86
CA MET A 160 -15.93 -10.12 9.91
C MET A 160 -16.96 -9.18 10.54
N ASP A 161 -17.59 -9.57 11.66
CA ASP A 161 -18.54 -8.75 12.42
C ASP A 161 -17.86 -7.57 13.16
N ASP A 162 -16.52 -7.57 13.22
CA ASP A 162 -15.74 -6.44 13.76
C ASP A 162 -15.79 -5.19 12.85
N LEU A 163 -16.25 -5.36 11.61
CA LEU A 163 -16.24 -4.33 10.59
C LEU A 163 -17.51 -3.49 10.63
N VAL A 164 -17.32 -2.17 10.61
CA VAL A 164 -18.37 -1.17 10.53
C VAL A 164 -18.23 -0.37 9.24
N LYS A 165 -19.33 0.13 8.69
CA LYS A 165 -19.30 1.02 7.53
C LYS A 165 -18.93 2.43 7.97
N ASN A 166 -17.95 3.03 7.32
CA ASN A 166 -17.68 4.46 7.46
C ASN A 166 -18.63 5.31 6.58
N SER A 167 -18.45 6.63 6.62
CA SER A 167 -19.26 7.60 5.86
C SER A 167 -19.22 7.42 4.34
N MET A 168 -18.25 6.67 3.82
CA MET A 168 -18.11 6.31 2.40
C MET A 168 -18.63 4.91 2.08
N ASN A 169 -19.33 4.24 3.02
CA ASN A 169 -19.76 2.84 2.92
C ASN A 169 -18.62 1.83 2.72
N ILE A 170 -17.40 2.19 3.11
CA ILE A 170 -16.26 1.29 3.14
C ILE A 170 -16.23 0.64 4.53
N LEU A 171 -16.05 -0.67 4.57
CA LEU A 171 -15.90 -1.43 5.80
C LEU A 171 -14.52 -1.17 6.41
N GLU A 172 -14.49 -0.84 7.69
CA GLU A 172 -13.30 -0.64 8.50
C GLU A 172 -13.54 -1.18 9.91
N PRO A 173 -12.51 -1.59 10.66
CA PRO A 173 -12.71 -2.09 12.02
C PRO A 173 -13.13 -0.95 12.95
N SER A 174 -13.99 -1.26 13.92
CA SER A 174 -14.19 -0.41 15.11
C SER A 174 -12.85 -0.20 15.83
N PRO A 175 -12.57 0.98 16.43
CA PRO A 175 -11.34 1.18 17.22
C PRO A 175 -11.19 0.20 18.39
N VAL A 176 -12.33 -0.22 18.95
CA VAL A 176 -12.41 -1.13 20.11
C VAL A 176 -13.03 -2.47 19.72
N ASP A 177 -12.69 -3.51 20.47
CA ASP A 177 -13.31 -4.83 20.38
C ASP A 177 -14.71 -4.88 21.00
N ALA A 178 -15.37 -6.03 20.93
CA ALA A 178 -16.72 -6.23 21.48
C ALA A 178 -16.78 -6.08 23.02
N SER A 179 -15.64 -6.16 23.71
CA SER A 179 -15.52 -5.95 25.16
C SER A 179 -15.13 -4.51 25.53
N GLY A 180 -14.94 -3.64 24.53
CA GLY A 180 -14.57 -2.23 24.72
C GLY A 180 -13.07 -1.99 24.90
N ASN A 181 -12.21 -2.99 24.66
CA ASN A 181 -10.76 -2.82 24.73
C ASN A 181 -10.20 -2.28 23.41
N ASP A 182 -9.11 -1.53 23.47
CA ASP A 182 -8.38 -1.11 22.27
C ASP A 182 -7.89 -2.32 21.48
N ARG A 183 -8.12 -2.30 20.16
CA ARG A 183 -7.57 -3.33 19.27
C ARG A 183 -6.07 -3.16 19.11
N GLU A 184 -5.38 -4.29 18.94
CA GLU A 184 -3.97 -4.29 18.58
C GLU A 184 -3.76 -3.53 17.26
N ASP A 185 -2.85 -2.56 17.28
CA ASP A 185 -2.40 -1.82 16.11
C ASP A 185 -1.03 -2.33 15.69
N VAL A 186 -0.86 -2.57 14.39
CA VAL A 186 0.43 -2.96 13.80
C VAL A 186 1.56 -2.01 14.18
N LEU A 187 1.30 -0.70 14.33
CA LEU A 187 2.35 0.26 14.68
C LEU A 187 2.74 0.23 16.17
N SER A 188 1.99 -0.46 17.03
CA SER A 188 2.34 -0.71 18.44
C SER A 188 2.57 -2.18 18.76
N ALA A 189 2.55 -3.05 17.75
CA ALA A 189 2.73 -4.48 17.88
C ALA A 189 4.10 -4.87 18.45
N SER A 190 4.17 -6.06 19.05
CA SER A 190 5.41 -6.64 19.60
C SER A 190 6.15 -7.56 18.64
N SER A 191 5.59 -7.88 17.47
CA SER A 191 6.23 -8.72 16.45
C SER A 191 5.93 -8.20 15.04
N PRO A 192 6.76 -8.54 14.04
CA PRO A 192 6.59 -8.05 12.69
C PRO A 192 5.38 -8.66 11.99
N VAL A 193 4.85 -7.90 11.04
CA VAL A 193 3.96 -8.40 10.00
C VAL A 193 4.79 -9.15 8.96
N ASP A 194 4.29 -10.30 8.51
CA ASP A 194 4.94 -11.13 7.49
C ASP A 194 4.55 -10.68 6.08
N LEU A 195 3.30 -10.24 5.90
CA LEU A 195 2.70 -9.97 4.60
C LEU A 195 1.80 -8.73 4.63
N PHE A 196 2.01 -7.83 3.68
CA PHE A 196 1.03 -6.79 3.34
C PHE A 196 0.40 -7.12 1.98
N LEU A 197 -0.90 -7.39 1.99
CA LEU A 197 -1.73 -7.40 0.79
C LEU A 197 -2.24 -5.99 0.52
N LEU A 198 -1.63 -5.31 -0.44
CA LEU A 198 -1.85 -3.88 -0.71
C LEU A 198 -2.92 -3.67 -1.79
N PRO A 199 -3.85 -2.70 -1.61
CA PRO A 199 -4.72 -2.25 -2.68
C PRO A 199 -3.98 -1.28 -3.61
N GLY A 200 -4.41 -1.25 -4.88
CA GLY A 200 -3.89 -0.34 -5.88
C GLY A 200 -4.73 -0.37 -7.15
N GLN A 201 -4.63 0.67 -7.96
CA GLN A 201 -5.24 0.68 -9.30
C GLN A 201 -4.32 -0.03 -10.30
N ALA A 202 -3.02 0.16 -10.20
CA ALA A 202 -2.06 -0.52 -11.06
C ALA A 202 -0.73 -0.71 -10.32
N PHE A 203 0.05 -1.68 -10.78
CA PHE A 203 1.42 -1.89 -10.35
C PHE A 203 2.25 -2.23 -11.58
N ASP A 204 3.52 -1.82 -11.56
CA ASP A 204 4.44 -2.20 -12.61
C ASP A 204 5.25 -3.46 -12.25
N ARG A 205 6.10 -3.89 -13.18
CA ARG A 205 6.98 -5.06 -13.01
C ARG A 205 8.07 -4.86 -11.95
N THR A 206 8.31 -3.63 -11.52
CA THR A 206 9.30 -3.28 -10.47
C THR A 206 8.67 -3.18 -9.08
N GLY A 207 7.34 -3.34 -8.98
CA GLY A 207 6.60 -3.19 -7.74
C GLY A 207 6.18 -1.76 -7.41
N ARG A 208 6.37 -0.80 -8.32
CA ARG A 208 5.85 0.56 -8.15
C ARG A 208 4.32 0.51 -8.21
N ARG A 209 3.68 1.14 -7.22
CA ARG A 209 2.23 1.11 -7.02
C ARG A 209 1.58 2.44 -7.41
N LEU A 210 0.50 2.36 -8.18
CA LEU A 210 -0.41 3.47 -8.41
C LEU A 210 -1.65 3.34 -7.51
N GLY A 211 -1.65 4.05 -6.39
CA GLY A 211 -2.82 4.15 -5.50
C GLY A 211 -3.92 5.07 -6.04
N ARG A 212 -4.94 5.32 -5.21
CA ARG A 212 -6.07 6.22 -5.55
C ARG A 212 -5.76 7.71 -5.48
N GLY A 213 -4.60 8.08 -4.93
CA GLY A 213 -4.13 9.47 -4.82
C GLY A 213 -4.12 10.05 -3.41
N GLY A 214 -4.76 9.38 -2.44
CA GLY A 214 -4.79 9.85 -1.04
C GLY A 214 -3.49 9.62 -0.26
N GLY A 215 -2.60 8.72 -0.69
CA GLY A 215 -1.30 8.50 -0.04
C GLY A 215 -1.33 7.78 1.31
N TYR A 216 -2.49 7.29 1.79
CA TYR A 216 -2.61 6.60 3.08
C TYR A 216 -1.64 5.42 3.26
N TYR A 217 -1.61 4.51 2.29
CA TYR A 217 -0.70 3.36 2.32
C TYR A 217 0.77 3.77 2.21
N ASP A 218 1.08 4.82 1.46
CA ASP A 218 2.47 5.28 1.31
C ASP A 218 2.96 5.85 2.66
N THR A 219 2.15 6.67 3.32
CA THR A 219 2.44 7.18 4.67
C THR A 219 2.54 6.05 5.71
N PHE A 220 1.61 5.10 5.68
CA PHE A 220 1.60 3.99 6.63
C PHE A 220 2.83 3.08 6.48
N LEU A 221 3.16 2.70 5.24
CA LEU A 221 4.30 1.83 4.97
C LEU A 221 5.63 2.48 5.37
N LEU A 222 5.77 3.80 5.20
CA LEU A 222 6.93 4.53 5.70
C LEU A 222 7.06 4.43 7.23
N LYS A 223 5.97 4.70 7.97
CA LYS A 223 5.95 4.55 9.43
C LYS A 223 6.29 3.12 9.87
N TYR A 224 5.74 2.12 9.19
CA TYR A 224 6.03 0.72 9.49
C TYR A 224 7.49 0.36 9.19
N GLN A 225 8.07 0.86 8.09
CA GLN A 225 9.49 0.64 7.76
C GLN A 225 10.42 1.22 8.83
N GLU A 226 10.10 2.41 9.34
CA GLU A 226 10.82 3.05 10.45
C GLU A 226 10.73 2.20 11.73
N LEU A 227 9.53 1.75 12.10
CA LEU A 227 9.32 0.86 13.23
C LEU A 227 10.11 -0.46 13.08
N ALA A 228 10.02 -1.12 11.92
CA ALA A 228 10.74 -2.36 11.68
C ALA A 228 12.26 -2.17 11.77
N LYS A 229 12.78 -1.02 11.32
CA LYS A 229 14.20 -0.66 11.48
C LYS A 229 14.57 -0.45 12.95
N GLU A 230 13.75 0.27 13.70
CA GLU A 230 13.96 0.49 15.14
C GLU A 230 13.96 -0.83 15.93
N LYS A 231 13.05 -1.74 15.60
CA LYS A 231 12.88 -3.04 16.26
C LYS A 231 13.82 -4.13 15.74
N GLY A 232 14.60 -3.87 14.69
CA GLY A 232 15.48 -4.86 14.06
C GLY A 232 14.71 -5.99 13.35
N TRP A 233 13.49 -5.73 12.89
CA TRP A 233 12.65 -6.70 12.21
C TRP A 233 12.97 -6.81 10.71
N ASN A 234 12.71 -8.00 10.17
CA ASN A 234 12.67 -8.19 8.73
C ASN A 234 11.52 -7.38 8.12
N GLN A 235 11.75 -6.88 6.90
CA GLN A 235 10.70 -6.22 6.14
C GLN A 235 9.67 -7.26 5.65
N PRO A 236 8.38 -6.93 5.69
CA PRO A 236 7.31 -7.80 5.23
C PRO A 236 7.38 -8.01 3.72
N LEU A 237 6.83 -9.12 3.26
CA LEU A 237 6.51 -9.28 1.85
C LEU A 237 5.37 -8.31 1.48
N LEU A 238 5.53 -7.59 0.38
CA LEU A 238 4.46 -6.79 -0.22
C LEU A 238 3.86 -7.55 -1.40
N ALA A 239 2.57 -7.83 -1.35
CA ALA A 239 1.83 -8.50 -2.40
C ALA A 239 0.61 -7.66 -2.83
N SER A 240 0.12 -7.90 -4.04
CA SER A 240 -1.14 -7.32 -4.49
C SER A 240 -1.82 -8.22 -5.51
N GLY A 241 -3.15 -8.17 -5.52
CA GLY A 241 -3.97 -8.72 -6.58
C GLY A 241 -4.21 -7.66 -7.66
N ILE A 242 -3.96 -7.99 -8.92
CA ILE A 242 -4.16 -7.08 -10.05
C ILE A 242 -4.89 -7.82 -11.15
N ILE A 243 -5.99 -7.25 -11.63
CA ILE A 243 -6.66 -7.74 -12.82
C ILE A 243 -5.85 -7.30 -14.05
N PRO A 244 -5.39 -8.22 -14.90
CA PRO A 244 -4.69 -7.86 -16.12
C PRO A 244 -5.56 -6.97 -17.00
N ILE A 245 -5.16 -5.71 -17.16
CA ILE A 245 -5.71 -4.80 -18.17
C ILE A 245 -4.75 -4.80 -19.37
N SER A 246 -5.26 -4.52 -20.58
CA SER A 246 -4.48 -4.63 -21.82
C SER A 246 -3.08 -3.96 -21.73
N PRO A 247 -2.04 -4.52 -22.38
CA PRO A 247 -0.64 -4.09 -22.23
C PRO A 247 -0.39 -2.58 -22.38
N ALA A 248 -1.14 -1.91 -23.26
CA ALA A 248 -1.00 -0.48 -23.55
C ALA A 248 -1.12 0.44 -22.31
N ALA A 249 -1.85 0.01 -21.27
CA ALA A 249 -2.02 0.76 -20.03
C ALA A 249 -0.85 0.59 -19.05
N LEU A 250 -0.15 -0.55 -19.10
CA LEU A 250 0.91 -0.93 -18.16
C LEU A 250 2.30 -0.42 -18.59
N GLU A 251 2.53 -0.22 -19.88
CA GLU A 251 3.82 0.27 -20.43
C GLU A 251 4.12 1.74 -20.10
N ARG A 252 3.17 2.46 -19.49
CA ARG A 252 3.28 3.90 -19.15
C ARG A 252 3.53 4.18 -17.65
N MET A 253 3.83 3.14 -16.87
CA MET A 253 4.15 3.21 -15.44
C MET A 253 5.64 3.36 -15.18
#